data_AF-A0A196P4E6-F1
#
_entry.id   AF-A0A196P4E6-F1
#
_cell.length_a   1.000
_cell.length_b   1.000
_cell.length_c   1.000
_cell.angle_alpha   90.00
_cell.angle_beta   90.00
_cell.angle_gamma   90.00
#
_symmetry.space_group_name_H-M   'P 1'
#
loop_
_entity.id
_entity.type
_entity.pdbx_description
1 polymer ?
#
loop_
_entity_poly.entity_id
_entity_poly.type
_entity_poly.pdbx_seq_one_letter_code
_entity_poly.pdbx_strand_id
1 'polypeptide(L)'
;MTEDEHLAWLKKIMPMVATLMTLGTFAVIRLASHDNGTALLVAGIMFGFVLFLYGARIVLGVKGFVVVIGAGALILWRLQRNGYF
;
A
#
# COMPACT_ATOMS: atom_id res chain seq x y z
N MET A 1 -12.90 7.50 -20.41
CA MET A 1 -11.50 7.08 -20.21
C MET A 1 -11.46 5.57 -20.35
N THR A 2 -10.75 5.03 -21.33
CA THR A 2 -10.60 3.58 -21.53
C THR A 2 -9.70 2.98 -20.45
N GLU A 3 -9.70 1.65 -20.28
CA GLU A 3 -8.87 0.98 -19.26
C GLU A 3 -7.37 1.27 -19.45
N ASP A 4 -6.93 1.37 -20.70
CA ASP A 4 -5.55 1.72 -21.07
C ASP A 4 -5.19 3.17 -20.70
N GLU A 5 -6.11 4.12 -20.91
CA GLU A 5 -5.91 5.52 -20.50
C GLU A 5 -5.83 5.65 -18.97
N HIS A 6 -6.64 4.89 -18.23
CA HIS A 6 -6.54 4.84 -16.78
C HIS A 6 -5.21 4.25 -16.32
N LEU A 7 -4.74 3.16 -16.93
CA LEU A 7 -3.44 2.55 -16.58
C LEU A 7 -2.27 3.48 -16.90
N ALA A 8 -2.33 4.22 -18.01
CA ALA A 8 -1.32 5.21 -18.38
C ALA A 8 -1.28 6.38 -17.39
N TRP A 9 -2.45 6.88 -16.99
CA TRP A 9 -2.57 7.90 -15.94
C TRP A 9 -2.01 7.40 -14.61
N LEU A 10 -2.34 6.16 -14.23
CA LEU A 10 -1.90 5.55 -12.98
C LEU A 10 -0.38 5.37 -12.96
N LYS A 11 0.22 4.92 -14.07
CA LYS A 11 1.69 4.83 -14.25
C LYS A 11 2.38 6.17 -14.02
N LYS A 12 1.78 7.27 -14.46
CA LYS A 12 2.35 8.62 -14.32
C LYS A 12 2.31 9.13 -12.87
N ILE A 13 1.25 8.81 -12.13
CA ILE A 13 1.01 9.35 -10.79
C ILE A 13 1.55 8.47 -9.67
N MET A 14 1.66 7.16 -9.90
CA MET A 14 2.10 6.20 -8.90
C MET A 14 3.42 6.51 -8.20
N PRO A 15 4.49 6.97 -8.88
CA PRO A 15 5.73 7.34 -8.19
C PRO A 15 5.52 8.46 -7.16
N MET A 16 4.67 9.44 -7.49
CA MET A 16 4.33 10.55 -6.60
C MET A 16 3.51 10.06 -5.41
N VAL A 17 2.49 9.23 -5.65
CA VAL A 17 1.65 8.65 -4.58
C VAL A 17 2.48 7.80 -3.63
N ALA A 18 3.34 6.93 -4.16
CA ALA A 18 4.21 6.09 -3.34
C ALA A 18 5.15 6.94 -2.46
N THR A 19 5.72 8.01 -3.03
CA THR A 19 6.59 8.93 -2.29
C THR A 19 5.82 9.67 -1.18
N LEU A 20 4.65 10.24 -1.49
CA LEU A 20 3.83 10.97 -0.52
C LEU A 20 3.34 10.06 0.62
N MET A 21 2.95 8.83 0.30
CA MET A 21 2.53 7.85 1.32
C MET A 21 3.68 7.42 2.22
N THR A 22 4.88 7.25 1.67
CA THR A 22 6.08 6.91 2.44
C THR A 22 6.46 8.03 3.38
N LEU A 23 6.51 9.27 2.88
CA LEU A 23 6.82 10.44 3.69
C LEU A 23 5.75 10.71 4.76
N GLY A 24 4.48 10.58 4.40
CA GLY A 24 3.36 10.71 5.33
C GLY A 24 3.42 9.66 6.44
N THR A 25 3.70 8.41 6.09
CA THR A 25 3.85 7.31 7.06
C THR A 25 5.03 7.57 8.01
N PHE A 26 6.18 7.96 7.47
CA PHE A 26 7.35 8.32 8.28
C PHE A 26 7.01 9.44 9.26
N ALA A 27 6.36 10.51 8.78
CA ALA A 27 5.97 11.65 9.61
C ALA A 27 4.99 11.25 10.72
N VAL A 28 3.96 10.44 10.41
CA VAL A 28 2.98 9.96 11.41
C VAL A 28 3.65 9.15 12.51
N ILE A 29 4.53 8.21 12.15
CA ILE A 29 5.23 7.37 13.14
C ILE A 29 6.20 8.21 13.99
N ARG A 30 6.86 9.21 13.40
CA ARG A 30 7.69 10.17 14.15
C ARG A 30 6.87 11.03 15.10
N LEU A 31 5.69 11.50 14.69
CA LEU A 31 4.76 12.24 15.55
C LEU A 31 4.22 11.37 16.69
N ALA A 32 4.09 10.06 16.48
CA ALA A 32 3.79 9.09 17.52
C ALA A 32 4.97 8.79 18.46
N SER A 33 6.04 9.60 18.43
CA SER A 33 7.22 9.50 19.31
C SER A 33 7.99 8.19 19.22
N HIS A 34 7.86 7.47 18.10
CA HIS A 34 8.69 6.31 17.82
C HIS A 34 10.09 6.74 17.33
N ASP A 35 11.06 5.84 17.47
CA ASP A 35 12.43 6.06 17.05
C ASP A 35 12.55 6.16 15.51
N ASN A 36 13.65 6.76 15.05
CA ASN A 36 13.91 6.92 13.62
C ASN A 36 14.01 5.58 12.88
N GLY A 37 14.54 4.54 13.52
CA GLY A 37 14.67 3.21 12.93
C GLY A 37 13.31 2.59 12.65
N THR A 38 12.42 2.60 13.65
CA THR A 38 11.04 2.13 13.49
C THR A 38 10.27 2.96 12.46
N ALA A 39 10.38 4.29 12.49
CA ALA A 39 9.72 5.14 11.51
C ALA A 39 10.17 4.83 10.07
N LEU A 40 11.47 4.63 9.86
CA LEU A 40 12.02 4.28 8.55
C LEU A 40 11.58 2.89 8.09
N LEU A 41 11.57 1.91 9.00
CA LEU A 41 11.13 0.55 8.73
C LEU A 41 9.66 0.52 8.32
N VAL A 42 8.79 1.19 9.06
CA VAL A 42 7.35 1.27 8.74
C VAL A 42 7.11 2.01 7.43
N ALA A 43 7.83 3.10 7.18
CA ALA A 43 7.77 3.81 5.90
C ALA A 43 8.22 2.91 4.73
N GLY A 44 9.27 2.13 4.90
CA GLY A 44 9.74 1.15 3.92
C GLY A 44 8.72 0.05 3.64
N ILE A 45 8.10 -0.50 4.68
CA ILE A 45 7.00 -1.48 4.54
C ILE A 45 5.83 -0.85 3.76
N MET A 46 5.45 0.39 4.10
CA MET A 46 4.35 1.06 3.43
C MET A 46 4.67 1.37 1.96
N PHE A 47 5.91 1.76 1.65
CA PHE A 47 6.37 1.92 0.27
C PHE A 47 6.25 0.61 -0.52
N GLY A 48 6.75 -0.50 0.06
CA GLY A 48 6.63 -1.83 -0.53
C GLY A 48 5.18 -2.26 -0.74
N PHE A 49 4.31 -1.96 0.23
CA PHE A 49 2.89 -2.24 0.14
C PHE A 49 2.21 -1.47 -1.01
N VAL A 50 2.51 -0.18 -1.17
CA VAL A 50 1.97 0.64 -2.28
C VAL A 50 2.44 0.10 -3.63
N LEU A 51 3.73 -0.27 -3.75
CA LEU A 51 4.25 -0.88 -4.98
C LEU A 51 3.62 -2.24 -5.28
N PHE A 52 3.39 -3.06 -4.25
CA PHE A 52 2.71 -4.34 -4.39
C PHE A 52 1.27 -4.16 -4.90
N LEU A 53 0.51 -3.23 -4.30
CA LEU A 53 -0.86 -2.93 -4.75
C LEU A 53 -0.88 -2.47 -6.20
N TYR A 54 0.06 -1.62 -6.59
CA TYR A 54 0.20 -1.17 -7.96
C TYR A 54 0.56 -2.30 -8.93
N GLY A 55 1.53 -3.16 -8.57
CA GLY A 55 1.88 -4.33 -9.36
C GLY A 55 0.70 -5.28 -9.53
N ALA A 56 -0.02 -5.58 -8.44
CA ALA A 56 -1.23 -6.39 -8.46
C ALA A 56 -2.31 -5.78 -9.37
N ARG A 57 -2.46 -4.45 -9.35
CA ARG A 57 -3.40 -3.73 -10.21
C ARG A 57 -3.05 -3.82 -11.69
N ILE A 58 -1.76 -3.75 -12.04
CA ILE A 58 -1.32 -3.89 -13.44
C ILE A 58 -1.46 -5.33 -13.93
N VAL A 59 -1.06 -6.30 -13.12
CA VAL A 59 -0.97 -7.72 -13.54
C VAL A 59 -2.34 -8.39 -13.58
N LEU A 60 -3.18 -8.15 -12.58
CA LEU A 60 -4.46 -8.85 -12.42
C LEU A 60 -5.67 -8.04 -12.91
N GLY A 61 -5.44 -6.81 -13.36
CA GLY A 61 -6.49 -5.87 -13.74
C GLY A 61 -7.41 -5.52 -12.57
N VAL A 62 -8.57 -4.94 -12.90
CA VAL A 62 -9.48 -4.39 -11.88
C VAL A 62 -10.07 -5.44 -10.97
N LYS A 63 -10.59 -6.51 -11.57
CA LYS A 63 -11.33 -7.55 -10.86
C LYS A 63 -10.41 -8.36 -9.95
N GLY A 64 -9.23 -8.72 -10.43
CA GLY A 64 -8.25 -9.45 -9.61
C GLY A 64 -7.69 -8.59 -8.47
N PHE A 65 -7.49 -7.29 -8.68
CA PHE A 65 -7.09 -6.38 -7.61
C PHE A 65 -8.09 -6.32 -6.45
N VAL A 66 -9.40 -6.26 -6.77
CA VAL A 66 -10.46 -6.26 -5.74
C VAL A 66 -10.45 -7.57 -4.94
N VAL A 67 -10.24 -8.71 -5.62
CA VAL A 67 -10.12 -10.01 -4.94
C VAL A 67 -8.89 -10.07 -4.03
N VAL A 68 -7.74 -9.56 -4.46
CA VAL A 68 -6.52 -9.52 -3.64
C VAL A 68 -6.71 -8.67 -2.39
N ILE A 69 -7.32 -7.48 -2.52
CA ILE A 69 -7.62 -6.65 -1.34
C ILE A 69 -8.63 -7.32 -0.42
N GLY A 70 -9.69 -7.92 -0.98
CA GLY A 70 -10.69 -8.63 -0.19
C GLY A 70 -10.11 -9.82 0.58
N ALA A 71 -9.27 -10.62 -0.07
CA ALA A 71 -8.57 -11.74 0.56
C ALA A 71 -7.58 -11.24 1.64
N GLY A 72 -6.82 -10.19 1.35
CA GLY A 72 -5.92 -9.56 2.34
C GLY A 72 -6.67 -9.06 3.57
N ALA A 73 -7.81 -8.40 3.38
CA ALA A 73 -8.65 -7.92 4.47
C ALA A 73 -9.19 -9.08 5.33
N LEU A 74 -9.63 -10.18 4.71
CA LEU A 74 -10.08 -11.38 5.43
C LEU A 74 -8.96 -12.05 6.23
N ILE A 75 -7.76 -12.13 5.65
CA ILE A 75 -6.58 -12.69 6.34
C ILE A 75 -6.21 -11.82 7.54
N LEU A 76 -6.10 -10.51 7.35
CA LEU A 76 -5.78 -9.57 8.43
C LEU A 76 -6.83 -9.59 9.53
N TRP A 77 -8.12 -9.59 9.17
CA TRP A 77 -9.21 -9.73 10.13
C TRP A 77 -9.09 -11.02 10.95
N ARG A 78 -8.74 -12.14 10.31
CA ARG A 78 -8.58 -13.42 11.00
C ARG A 78 -7.34 -13.45 11.89
N LEU A 79 -6.24 -12.83 11.48
CA LEU A 79 -5.04 -12.67 12.30
C LEU A 79 -5.31 -11.81 13.54
N GLN A 80 -6.01 -10.68 13.37
CA GLN A 80 -6.46 -9.83 14.48
C GLN A 80 -7.40 -10.59 15.43
N ARG A 81 -8.38 -11.33 14.89
CA ARG A 81 -9.29 -12.14 15.72
C ARG A 81 -8.58 -13.23 16.52
N ASN A 82 -7.48 -13.77 16.01
CA ASN A 82 -6.68 -14.79 16.67
C ASN A 82 -5.63 -14.21 17.65
N GLY A 83 -5.57 -12.88 17.83
CA GLY A 83 -4.68 -12.22 18.78
C GLY A 83 -3.22 -12.11 18.35
N TYR A 84 -2.94 -12.27 17.05
CA TYR A 84 -1.59 -12.04 16.50
C TYR A 84 -1.27 -10.53 16.33
N PHE A 85 -2.28 -9.67 16.39
CA PHE A 85 -2.21 -8.20 16.32
C PHE A 85 -3.27 -7.59 17.24
#